data_AF-A0A8S9FXQ4-F1
#
_entry.id   AF-A0A8S9FXQ4-F1
#
_cell.length_a   1.000
_cell.length_b   1.000
_cell.length_c   1.000
_cell.angle_alpha   90.00
_cell.angle_beta   90.00
_cell.angle_gamma   90.00
#
_symmetry.space_group_name_H-M   'P 1'
#
loop_
_entity.id
_entity.type
_entity.pdbx_description
1 polymer ?
#
loop_
_entity_poly.entity_id
_entity_poly.type
_entity_poly.pdbx_seq_one_letter_code
_entity_poly.pdbx_strand_id
1 'polypeptide(L)'
;MTLVVGYSYKFPFLESKGRVEVDDDRVGPLFEHTFPPCLSPSLSFVGIPRKLIGFPFFEAQAKWIAQVLSGKSSLPSPDQMLQSVADFYRSRDLAGIPKHNTHDIADFTYCDKYADYVGFPHLEEWRKQLCLSALTNSQENLETYRDSWDDHELLQEALQSSHFTNFDC
;
A
#
# COMPACT_ATOMS: atom_id res chain seq x y z
N MET A 1 24.69 21.92 3.80
CA MET A 1 23.60 21.40 4.66
C MET A 1 22.64 20.64 3.77
N THR A 2 22.46 19.35 3.99
CA THR A 2 21.52 18.51 3.21
C THR A 2 20.30 18.23 4.09
N LEU A 3 19.10 18.51 3.59
CA LEU A 3 17.85 18.23 4.29
C LEU A 3 17.33 16.86 3.86
N VAL A 4 17.09 15.96 4.82
CA VAL A 4 16.59 14.60 4.60
C VAL A 4 15.26 14.43 5.34
N VAL A 5 14.29 15.28 4.98
CA VAL A 5 13.00 15.41 5.68
C VAL A 5 11.85 14.67 4.99
N GLY A 6 12.15 13.87 3.97
CA GLY A 6 11.16 13.13 3.19
C GLY A 6 10.57 13.93 2.02
N TYR A 7 9.41 13.48 1.55
CA TYR A 7 8.69 14.02 0.40
C TYR A 7 7.22 14.24 0.75
N SER A 8 6.54 15.09 -0.01
CA SER A 8 5.09 15.30 0.12
C SER A 8 4.37 15.03 -1.20
N TYR A 9 3.13 14.53 -1.13
CA TYR A 9 2.31 14.36 -2.34
C TYR A 9 2.01 15.70 -2.99
N LYS A 10 2.12 15.73 -4.33
CA LYS A 10 1.72 16.88 -5.14
C LYS A 10 1.25 16.43 -6.51
N PHE A 11 0.03 16.82 -6.87
CA PHE A 11 -0.58 16.52 -8.16
C PHE A 11 -0.90 17.84 -8.90
N PRO A 12 0.11 18.57 -9.40
CA PRO A 12 -0.11 19.91 -9.98
C PRO A 12 -0.95 19.88 -11.26
N PHE A 13 -1.11 18.71 -11.87
CA PHE A 13 -1.91 18.46 -13.06
C PHE A 13 -3.37 18.10 -12.75
N LEU A 14 -3.74 17.85 -11.48
CA LEU A 14 -5.06 17.34 -11.12
C LEU A 14 -5.98 18.48 -10.67
N GLU A 15 -6.89 18.88 -11.56
CA GLU A 15 -7.96 19.84 -11.24
C GLU A 15 -9.20 19.14 -10.66
N SER A 16 -9.14 18.74 -9.39
CA SER A 16 -10.25 18.03 -8.71
C SER A 16 -11.44 18.91 -8.33
N LYS A 17 -11.27 20.24 -8.38
CA LYS A 17 -12.20 21.26 -7.84
C LYS A 17 -12.54 21.02 -6.35
N GLY A 18 -11.53 20.68 -5.55
CA GLY A 18 -11.64 20.43 -4.11
C GLY A 18 -12.19 19.06 -3.72
N ARG A 19 -12.42 18.16 -4.70
CA ARG A 19 -12.91 16.79 -4.42
C ARG A 19 -11.80 15.83 -4.01
N VAL A 20 -10.55 16.19 -4.32
CA VAL A 20 -9.34 15.50 -3.85
C VAL A 20 -8.32 16.58 -3.53
N GLU A 21 -7.81 16.55 -2.31
CA GLU A 21 -6.84 17.52 -1.81
C GLU A 21 -5.69 16.78 -1.11
N VAL A 22 -4.56 17.47 -1.01
CA VAL A 22 -3.44 17.05 -0.16
C VAL A 22 -3.36 18.03 1.00
N ASP A 23 -3.62 17.54 2.20
CA ASP A 23 -3.62 18.35 3.43
C ASP A 23 -2.80 17.64 4.49
N ASP A 24 -1.68 18.25 4.91
CA ASP A 24 -0.63 17.63 5.74
C ASP A 24 -0.31 16.21 5.24
N ASP A 25 0.09 16.09 3.98
CA ASP A 25 0.45 14.83 3.29
C ASP A 25 -0.62 13.72 3.27
N ARG A 26 -1.85 14.01 3.71
CA ARG A 26 -3.03 13.17 3.49
C ARG A 26 -3.65 13.52 2.15
N VAL A 27 -3.59 12.59 1.21
CA VAL A 27 -4.36 12.62 -0.05
C VAL A 27 -5.77 12.10 0.25
N GLY A 28 -6.79 12.93 0.03
CA GLY A 28 -8.13 12.52 0.43
C GLY A 28 -9.27 13.40 -0.08
N PRO A 29 -10.51 12.94 0.13
CA PRO A 29 -10.87 11.62 0.68
C PRO A 29 -10.64 10.48 -0.32
N LEU A 30 -10.08 9.35 0.12
CA LEU A 30 -9.82 8.17 -0.72
C LEU A 30 -10.31 6.88 -0.04
N PHE A 31 -11.32 6.23 -0.61
CA PHE A 31 -11.73 4.88 -0.23
C PHE A 31 -10.60 3.90 -0.52
N GLU A 32 -10.22 3.15 0.52
CA GLU A 32 -9.10 2.19 0.50
C GLU A 32 -7.76 2.79 0.03
N HIS A 33 -7.57 4.11 0.11
CA HIS A 33 -6.42 4.83 -0.49
C HIS A 33 -6.32 4.77 -2.02
N THR A 34 -7.40 4.39 -2.71
CA THR A 34 -7.43 4.23 -4.17
C THR A 34 -8.46 5.13 -4.83
N PHE A 35 -9.68 5.15 -4.30
CA PHE A 35 -10.85 5.68 -5.00
C PHE A 35 -11.40 6.96 -4.36
N PRO A 36 -11.34 8.12 -5.01
CA PRO A 36 -12.05 9.31 -4.55
C PRO A 36 -13.57 9.10 -4.69
N PRO A 37 -14.37 9.12 -3.60
CA PRO A 37 -15.77 8.68 -3.65
C PRO A 37 -16.65 9.40 -4.68
N CYS A 38 -16.44 10.70 -4.88
CA CYS A 38 -17.23 11.52 -5.81
C CYS A 38 -16.74 11.49 -7.27
N LEU A 39 -15.61 10.86 -7.56
CA LEU A 39 -14.99 10.82 -8.90
C LEU A 39 -14.75 9.39 -9.39
N SER A 40 -15.13 8.39 -8.59
CA SER A 40 -14.95 6.98 -8.92
C SER A 40 -16.07 6.47 -9.83
N PRO A 41 -15.78 5.53 -10.76
CA PRO A 41 -14.47 4.93 -11.00
C PRO A 41 -13.57 5.71 -11.99
N SER A 42 -14.00 6.88 -12.47
CA SER A 42 -13.29 7.65 -13.51
C SER A 42 -11.92 8.19 -13.08
N LEU A 43 -11.69 8.36 -11.78
CA LEU A 43 -10.39 8.68 -11.20
C LEU A 43 -10.04 7.64 -10.15
N SER A 44 -8.79 7.18 -10.15
CA SER A 44 -8.20 6.32 -9.14
C SER A 44 -6.71 6.63 -8.99
N PHE A 45 -6.13 6.26 -7.85
CA PHE A 45 -4.72 6.44 -7.56
C PHE A 45 -4.04 5.08 -7.32
N VAL A 46 -2.85 4.92 -7.87
CA VAL A 46 -1.94 3.80 -7.58
C VAL A 46 -0.72 4.36 -6.85
N GLY A 47 -0.27 3.67 -5.80
CA GLY A 47 0.98 4.06 -5.12
C GLY A 47 0.85 5.10 -4.01
N ILE A 48 -0.36 5.39 -3.53
CA ILE A 48 -0.53 6.28 -2.36
C ILE A 48 -0.04 5.62 -1.07
N PRO A 49 -0.43 4.38 -0.72
CA PRO A 49 0.03 3.77 0.54
C PRO A 49 1.55 3.59 0.64
N ARG A 50 2.08 3.72 1.85
CA ARG A 50 3.51 3.59 2.21
C ARG A 50 3.71 2.54 3.29
N LYS A 51 4.98 2.17 3.51
CA LYS A 51 5.41 1.14 4.47
C LYS A 51 4.70 -0.20 4.23
N LEU A 52 4.80 -0.70 3.00
CA LEU A 52 4.24 -1.97 2.56
C LEU A 52 5.20 -2.65 1.57
N ILE A 53 4.91 -3.91 1.23
CA ILE A 53 5.65 -4.62 0.19
C ILE A 53 5.10 -4.18 -1.18
N GLY A 54 5.81 -3.21 -1.77
CA GLY A 54 5.36 -2.39 -2.91
C GLY A 54 4.79 -3.15 -4.08
N PHE A 55 5.60 -3.98 -4.75
CA PHE A 55 5.21 -4.54 -6.04
C PHE A 55 3.96 -5.45 -5.98
N PRO A 56 3.85 -6.43 -5.07
CA PRO A 56 2.63 -7.23 -4.92
C PRO A 56 1.39 -6.37 -4.61
N PHE A 57 1.54 -5.35 -3.75
CA PHE A 57 0.44 -4.46 -3.40
C PHE A 57 -0.02 -3.62 -4.60
N PHE A 58 0.91 -2.97 -5.32
CA PHE A 58 0.56 -2.13 -6.46
C PHE A 58 0.02 -2.94 -7.65
N GLU A 59 0.48 -4.19 -7.81
CA GLU A 59 -0.09 -5.11 -8.79
C GLU A 59 -1.55 -5.44 -8.47
N ALA A 60 -1.85 -5.82 -7.23
CA ALA A 60 -3.21 -6.09 -6.79
C ALA A 60 -4.10 -4.84 -6.88
N GLN A 61 -3.60 -3.67 -6.48
CA GLN A 61 -4.28 -2.38 -6.60
C GLN A 61 -4.62 -2.04 -8.07
N ALA A 62 -3.66 -2.18 -8.99
CA ALA A 62 -3.88 -1.94 -10.41
C ALA A 62 -4.90 -2.91 -11.02
N LYS A 63 -4.83 -4.20 -10.64
CA LYS A 63 -5.80 -5.21 -11.08
C LYS A 63 -7.21 -4.93 -10.56
N TRP A 64 -7.34 -4.50 -9.31
CA TRP A 64 -8.64 -4.13 -8.74
C TRP A 64 -9.25 -2.94 -9.50
N ILE A 65 -8.45 -1.90 -9.76
CA ILE A 65 -8.88 -0.76 -10.58
C ILE A 65 -9.36 -1.22 -11.96
N ALA A 66 -8.60 -2.09 -12.64
CA ALA A 66 -8.99 -2.62 -13.95
C ALA A 66 -10.29 -3.45 -13.90
N GLN A 67 -10.51 -4.23 -12.84
CA GLN A 67 -11.76 -4.98 -12.65
C GLN A 67 -12.95 -4.06 -12.41
N VAL A 68 -12.78 -2.98 -11.64
CA VAL A 68 -13.81 -1.96 -11.43
C VAL A 68 -14.14 -1.25 -12.75
N LEU A 69 -13.13 -0.79 -13.50
CA LEU A 69 -13.31 -0.11 -14.78
C LEU A 69 -13.98 -1.01 -15.85
N SER A 70 -13.71 -2.31 -15.81
CA SER A 70 -14.34 -3.29 -16.72
C SER A 70 -15.71 -3.80 -16.25
N GLY A 71 -16.19 -3.35 -15.09
CA GLY A 71 -17.45 -3.81 -14.50
C GLY A 71 -17.43 -5.24 -13.93
N LYS A 72 -16.25 -5.88 -13.85
CA LYS A 72 -16.07 -7.20 -13.22
C LYS A 72 -16.12 -7.14 -11.70
N SER A 73 -15.75 -6.00 -11.13
CA SER A 73 -15.88 -5.69 -9.71
C SER A 73 -16.72 -4.43 -9.54
N SER A 74 -17.43 -4.33 -8.42
CA SER A 74 -18.29 -3.18 -8.11
C SER A 74 -17.76 -2.43 -6.90
N LEU A 75 -17.87 -1.12 -6.92
CA LEU A 75 -17.61 -0.28 -5.75
C LEU A 75 -18.91 -0.13 -4.93
N PRO A 76 -18.79 0.04 -3.60
CA PRO A 76 -19.93 0.45 -2.79
C PRO A 76 -20.39 1.87 -3.18
N SER A 77 -21.54 2.31 -2.65
CA SER A 77 -22.06 3.63 -2.95
C SER A 77 -21.10 4.75 -2.49
N PRO A 78 -21.14 5.95 -3.10
CA PRO A 78 -20.33 7.08 -2.65
C PRO A 78 -20.47 7.38 -1.15
N ASP A 79 -21.68 7.26 -0.59
CA ASP A 79 -21.92 7.48 0.84
C ASP A 79 -21.25 6.41 1.71
N GLN A 80 -21.31 5.14 1.29
CA GLN A 80 -20.62 4.05 1.98
C GLN A 80 -19.10 4.21 1.92
N MET A 81 -18.57 4.64 0.77
CA MET A 81 -17.15 4.95 0.62
C MET A 81 -16.73 6.10 1.54
N LEU A 82 -17.49 7.19 1.58
CA LEU A 82 -17.24 8.32 2.48
C LEU A 82 -17.30 7.92 3.95
N GLN A 83 -18.26 7.09 4.34
CA GLN A 83 -18.38 6.57 5.70
C GLN A 83 -17.14 5.74 6.08
N SER A 84 -16.70 4.83 5.20
CA SER A 84 -15.48 4.04 5.41
C SER A 84 -14.24 4.94 5.59
N VAL A 85 -14.10 5.99 4.77
CA VAL A 85 -13.01 6.97 4.89
C VAL A 85 -13.06 7.70 6.24
N ALA A 86 -14.25 8.14 6.66
CA ALA A 86 -14.44 8.83 7.93
C ALA A 86 -14.12 7.93 9.13
N ASP A 87 -14.53 6.66 9.10
CA ASP A 87 -14.24 5.69 10.15
C ASP A 87 -12.74 5.34 10.18
N PHE A 88 -12.10 5.22 9.01
CA PHE A 88 -10.65 5.05 8.93
C PHE A 88 -9.92 6.25 9.56
N TYR A 89 -10.24 7.49 9.20
CA TYR A 89 -9.62 8.68 9.80
C TYR A 89 -9.82 8.73 11.31
N ARG A 90 -11.04 8.45 11.79
CA ARG A 90 -11.32 8.38 13.23
C ARG A 90 -10.47 7.34 13.93
N SER A 91 -10.27 6.16 13.32
CA SER A 91 -9.40 5.11 13.89
C SER A 91 -7.95 5.57 14.02
N ARG A 92 -7.44 6.31 13.03
CA ARG A 92 -6.07 6.86 13.04
C ARG A 92 -5.91 7.93 14.11
N ASP A 93 -6.90 8.81 14.23
CA ASP A 93 -6.92 9.87 15.25
C ASP A 93 -6.97 9.26 16.67
N LEU A 94 -7.81 8.24 16.90
CA LEU A 94 -7.89 7.52 18.18
C LEU A 94 -6.59 6.77 18.52
N ALA A 95 -5.87 6.29 17.51
CA ALA A 95 -4.55 5.68 17.68
C ALA A 95 -3.41 6.72 17.84
N GLY A 96 -3.72 8.02 17.80
CA GLY A 96 -2.73 9.09 17.90
C GLY A 96 -1.79 9.18 16.69
N ILE A 97 -2.20 8.64 15.54
CA ILE A 97 -1.40 8.65 14.31
C ILE A 97 -1.52 10.04 13.66
N PRO A 98 -0.40 10.76 13.43
CA PRO A 98 -0.43 12.07 12.79
C PRO A 98 -1.04 12.03 11.38
N LYS A 99 -1.60 13.16 10.95
CA LYS A 99 -2.28 13.27 9.65
C LYS A 99 -1.37 12.97 8.46
N HIS A 100 -0.13 13.45 8.44
CA HIS A 100 0.85 13.06 7.41
C HIS A 100 1.20 11.58 7.36
N ASN A 101 0.87 10.79 8.39
CA ASN A 101 1.03 9.33 8.40
C ASN A 101 -0.25 8.58 8.04
N THR A 102 -1.27 9.25 7.49
CA THR A 102 -2.55 8.61 7.13
C THR A 102 -2.37 7.44 6.15
N HIS A 103 -1.38 7.52 5.27
CA HIS A 103 -1.09 6.50 4.26
C HIS A 103 0.03 5.55 4.68
N ASP A 104 0.55 5.65 5.90
CA ASP A 104 1.50 4.70 6.46
C ASP A 104 0.71 3.50 7.00
N ILE A 105 0.64 2.43 6.21
CA ILE A 105 -0.21 1.28 6.54
C ILE A 105 0.50 0.33 7.47
N ALA A 106 1.76 -0.04 7.15
CA ALA A 106 2.61 -0.91 7.98
C ALA A 106 1.92 -2.19 8.47
N ASP A 107 1.03 -2.75 7.65
CA ASP A 107 0.19 -3.90 7.98
C ASP A 107 0.05 -4.80 6.74
N PHE A 108 0.55 -6.04 6.84
CA PHE A 108 0.48 -7.01 5.76
C PHE A 108 -0.96 -7.47 5.48
N THR A 109 -1.88 -7.39 6.44
CA THR A 109 -3.29 -7.73 6.22
C THR A 109 -3.94 -6.81 5.20
N TYR A 110 -3.40 -5.60 5.03
CA TYR A 110 -3.85 -4.67 3.99
C TYR A 110 -3.43 -5.13 2.60
N CYS A 111 -2.28 -5.81 2.45
CA CYS A 111 -1.90 -6.47 1.21
C CYS A 111 -2.84 -7.65 0.91
N ASP A 112 -3.16 -8.46 1.91
CA ASP A 112 -4.06 -9.61 1.75
C ASP A 112 -5.49 -9.16 1.36
N LYS A 113 -5.98 -8.07 1.95
CA LYS A 113 -7.25 -7.43 1.55
C LYS A 113 -7.29 -7.03 0.07
N TYR A 114 -6.18 -6.52 -0.45
CA TYR A 114 -6.08 -6.16 -1.86
C TYR A 114 -5.99 -7.38 -2.77
N ALA A 115 -5.35 -8.45 -2.31
CA ALA A 115 -5.34 -9.73 -3.01
C ALA A 115 -6.76 -10.32 -3.10
N ASP A 116 -7.55 -10.23 -2.02
CA ASP A 116 -8.95 -10.68 -1.98
C ASP A 116 -9.82 -9.99 -3.03
N TYR A 117 -9.64 -8.68 -3.25
CA TYR A 117 -10.40 -7.95 -4.26
C TYR A 117 -10.25 -8.50 -5.67
N VAL A 118 -9.11 -9.14 -5.96
CA VAL A 118 -8.78 -9.63 -7.31
C VAL A 118 -8.68 -11.15 -7.41
N GLY A 119 -8.96 -11.87 -6.32
CA GLY A 119 -8.83 -13.33 -6.25
C GLY A 119 -7.37 -13.80 -6.34
N PHE A 120 -6.44 -13.02 -5.82
CA PHE A 120 -5.01 -13.35 -5.79
C PHE A 120 -4.67 -14.13 -4.52
N PRO A 121 -3.62 -14.98 -4.54
CA PRO A 121 -3.09 -15.56 -3.32
C PRO A 121 -2.69 -14.47 -2.35
N HIS A 122 -2.91 -14.72 -1.06
CA HIS A 122 -2.38 -13.89 0.01
C HIS A 122 -0.86 -13.90 -0.01
N LEU A 123 -0.28 -12.87 0.58
CA LEU A 123 1.16 -12.72 0.65
C LEU A 123 1.76 -13.89 1.44
N GLU A 124 2.82 -14.47 0.91
CA GLU A 124 3.47 -15.65 1.49
C GLU A 124 4.09 -15.32 2.84
N GLU A 125 4.04 -16.27 3.78
CA GLU A 125 4.52 -16.05 5.15
C GLU A 125 6.04 -15.79 5.18
N TRP A 126 6.83 -16.55 4.42
CA TRP A 126 8.27 -16.31 4.28
C TRP A 126 8.57 -14.88 3.82
N ARG A 127 7.72 -14.28 2.99
CA ARG A 127 7.92 -12.93 2.46
C ARG A 127 7.66 -11.87 3.52
N LYS A 128 6.61 -12.08 4.33
CA LYS A 128 6.32 -11.24 5.50
C LYS A 128 7.49 -11.29 6.48
N GLN A 129 7.98 -12.50 6.77
CA GLN A 129 9.11 -12.72 7.68
C GLN A 129 10.43 -12.15 7.17
N LEU A 130 10.78 -12.33 5.89
CA LEU A 130 11.97 -11.70 5.29
C LEU A 130 11.88 -10.17 5.33
N CYS A 131 10.70 -9.60 5.08
CA CYS A 131 10.52 -8.15 5.19
C CYS A 131 10.78 -7.65 6.61
N LEU A 132 10.25 -8.32 7.63
CA LEU A 132 10.49 -7.96 9.03
C LEU A 132 11.94 -8.17 9.43
N SER A 133 12.55 -9.30 9.06
CA SER A 133 13.97 -9.60 9.28
C SER A 133 14.87 -8.49 8.72
N ALA A 134 14.66 -8.12 7.46
CA ALA A 134 15.43 -7.06 6.80
C ALA A 134 15.25 -5.70 7.49
N LEU A 135 14.04 -5.36 7.95
CA LEU A 135 13.79 -4.13 8.69
C LEU A 135 14.52 -4.12 10.04
N THR A 136 14.40 -5.19 10.83
CA THR A 136 15.11 -5.33 12.12
C THR A 136 16.61 -5.26 11.93
N ASN A 137 17.17 -6.02 10.99
CA ASN A 137 18.60 -6.04 10.71
C ASN A 137 19.10 -4.64 10.25
N SER A 138 18.31 -3.90 9.48
CA SER A 138 18.68 -2.53 9.09
C SER A 138 18.71 -1.54 10.26
N GLN A 139 17.95 -1.80 11.32
CA GLN A 139 17.95 -0.99 12.54
C GLN A 139 19.14 -1.32 13.44
N GLU A 140 19.54 -2.59 13.49
CA GLU A 140 20.65 -3.07 14.31
C GLU A 140 22.01 -2.86 13.64
N ASN A 141 22.10 -3.08 12.32
CA ASN A 141 23.33 -3.12 11.54
C ASN A 141 23.27 -2.22 10.30
N LEU A 142 22.95 -0.94 10.48
CA LEU A 142 22.68 0.00 9.36
C LEU A 142 23.77 0.03 8.26
N GLU A 143 25.04 -0.19 8.62
CA GLU A 143 26.16 -0.13 7.66
C GLU A 143 26.27 -1.38 6.79
N THR A 144 25.92 -2.57 7.31
CA THR A 144 26.23 -3.86 6.69
C THR A 144 25.03 -4.78 6.52
N TYR A 145 23.81 -4.36 6.87
CA TYR A 145 22.62 -5.22 6.81
C TYR A 145 22.30 -5.75 5.40
N ARG A 146 22.83 -5.10 4.36
CA ARG A 146 22.69 -5.56 2.97
C ARG A 146 23.67 -6.66 2.58
N ASP A 147 24.74 -6.85 3.35
CA ASP A 147 25.82 -7.80 3.10
C ASP A 147 25.88 -8.90 4.18
N SER A 148 25.15 -8.74 5.28
CA SER A 148 25.10 -9.68 6.40
C SER A 148 23.67 -9.80 6.92
N TRP A 149 23.13 -11.02 6.89
CA TRP A 149 21.78 -11.40 7.33
C TRP A 149 21.78 -12.81 7.91
N ASP A 150 20.78 -13.13 8.73
CA ASP A 150 20.62 -14.46 9.37
C ASP A 150 19.21 -15.04 9.14
N ASP A 151 18.78 -15.02 7.88
CA ASP A 151 17.47 -15.52 7.43
C ASP A 151 17.60 -16.54 6.27
N HIS A 152 18.69 -17.32 6.30
CA HIS A 152 19.04 -18.31 5.27
C HIS A 152 17.92 -19.33 4.98
N GLU A 153 17.19 -19.78 6.00
CA GLU A 153 16.08 -20.73 5.84
C GLU A 153 14.91 -20.10 5.07
N LEU A 154 14.56 -18.85 5.40
CA LEU A 154 13.51 -18.10 4.71
C LEU A 154 13.91 -17.80 3.26
N LEU A 155 15.19 -17.52 3.02
CA LEU A 155 15.71 -17.33 1.66
C LEU A 155 15.62 -18.64 0.85
N GLN A 156 15.91 -19.79 1.44
CA GLN A 156 15.76 -21.09 0.77
C GLN A 156 14.30 -21.37 0.41
N GLU A 157 13.36 -21.11 1.32
CA GLU A 157 11.92 -21.23 1.04
C GLU A 157 11.49 -20.30 -0.10
N ALA A 158 11.94 -19.03 -0.06
CA ALA A 158 11.66 -18.04 -1.11
C ALA A 158 12.14 -18.53 -2.48
N LEU A 159 13.39 -19.01 -2.57
CA LEU A 159 14.01 -19.48 -3.81
C LEU A 159 13.34 -20.73 -4.39
N GLN A 160 12.65 -21.52 -3.58
CA GLN A 160 11.87 -22.69 -4.02
C GLN A 160 10.45 -22.32 -4.47
N SER A 161 9.98 -21.11 -4.18
CA SER A 161 8.64 -20.66 -4.57
C SER A 161 8.50 -20.49 -6.09
N SER A 162 7.27 -20.60 -6.58
CA SER A 162 6.93 -20.36 -7.99
C SER A 162 7.32 -18.96 -8.47
N HIS A 163 7.42 -17.99 -7.55
CA HIS A 163 7.85 -16.63 -7.90
C HIS A 163 9.27 -16.54 -8.44
N PHE A 164 10.18 -17.43 -8.01
CA PHE A 164 11.60 -17.38 -8.41
C PHE A 164 12.02 -18.56 -9.29
N THR A 165 11.24 -19.65 -9.31
CA THR A 165 11.52 -20.84 -10.14
C THR A 165 10.94 -20.74 -11.56
N ASN A 166 10.04 -19.80 -11.84
CA ASN A 166 9.44 -19.60 -13.16
C ASN A 166 10.33 -18.82 -14.15
N PHE A 167 11.58 -18.48 -13.78
CA PHE A 167 12.52 -17.77 -14.66
C PHE A 167 13.46 -18.70 -15.45
N ASP A 168 13.37 -20.01 -15.26
CA ASP A 168 14.08 -21.00 -16.07
C ASP A 168 13.27 -21.29 -17.35
N CYS A 169 13.44 -20.44 -18.37
CA CYS A 169 13.03 -20.68 -19.76
C CYS A 169 14.18 -20.37 -20.72
#